data_AF-J3GMK6-F1
#
_entry.id   AF-J3GMK6-F1
#
_cell.length_a   1.000
_cell.length_b   1.000
_cell.length_c   1.000
_cell.angle_alpha   90.00
_cell.angle_beta   90.00
_cell.angle_gamma   90.00
#
_symmetry.space_group_name_H-M   'P 1'
#
loop_
_entity.id
_entity.type
_entity.pdbx_description
1 polymer ?
#
loop_
_entity_poly.entity_id
_entity_poly.type
_entity_poly.pdbx_seq_one_letter_code
_entity_poly.pdbx_strand_id
1 'polypeptide(L)'
;MHVVGGLYRELCDIPSWDATMGSGGRAALAAAALLPNVELSTFASSVDHHAVLAIQTKGIAVHTTNRASPIVFAYFHPLSAPYIEPPRGAIEGDALIKAAGEAVLRFGFLEGDAVVEANRAVYDPQTWRNPPSFWANGSTTKELALVMNELELRSISELDNLASAAQHILKKEKAAVVVVKRGTRGASVYEATGKVTHVPAYRSRKVFKIGTGDIFSAVFAVYWAEKQMPPSEAADLASRFVSAYCDTREFNFDEPSLQLREPVSSGGGGVIRLEGSIMSLGQRYTMEEARFALRELGVDVLCPQLDATVTGWNVDATLVISDGLPAQALARIAKDKDSAVPVVVLNERATAEMVLACATWTTEDFTTAMYLTAWAAGETQARRIQQ
;
A
#
# COMPACT_ATOMS: atom_id res chain seq x y z
N MET A 1 20.42 -4.00 11.27
CA MET A 1 19.46 -4.55 10.28
C MET A 1 20.03 -4.60 8.86
N HIS A 2 19.87 -5.72 8.16
CA HIS A 2 20.22 -5.89 6.76
C HIS A 2 18.95 -5.95 5.88
N VAL A 3 18.79 -5.01 4.95
CA VAL A 3 17.71 -4.99 3.96
C VAL A 3 18.21 -5.61 2.66
N VAL A 4 17.47 -6.56 2.11
CA VAL A 4 17.78 -7.22 0.84
C VAL A 4 16.58 -7.04 -0.08
N GLY A 5 16.69 -6.15 -1.07
CA GLY A 5 15.56 -5.81 -1.92
C GLY A 5 15.94 -5.01 -3.16
N GLY A 6 15.00 -4.87 -4.09
CA GLY A 6 15.25 -4.28 -5.39
C GLY A 6 15.46 -2.76 -5.35
N LEU A 7 16.37 -2.27 -6.17
CA LEU A 7 16.57 -0.86 -6.45
C LEU A 7 16.00 -0.57 -7.85
N TYR A 8 14.82 0.05 -7.90
CA TYR A 8 14.10 0.28 -9.15
C TYR A 8 13.77 1.76 -9.32
N ARG A 9 13.72 2.23 -10.56
CA ARG A 9 13.21 3.56 -10.87
C ARG A 9 11.69 3.53 -10.90
N GLU A 10 11.07 4.42 -10.15
CA GLU A 10 9.62 4.53 -10.04
C GLU A 10 9.21 5.90 -10.60
N LEU A 11 8.37 5.88 -11.62
CA LEU A 11 7.82 7.06 -12.29
C LEU A 11 6.32 7.13 -12.02
N CYS A 12 5.78 8.28 -11.63
CA CYS A 12 4.34 8.52 -11.60
C CYS A 12 4.04 9.80 -12.36
N ASP A 13 3.03 9.77 -13.23
CA ASP A 13 2.62 10.96 -13.97
C ASP A 13 1.85 11.93 -13.06
N ILE A 14 0.78 11.43 -12.40
CA ILE A 14 -0.10 12.26 -11.57
C ILE A 14 -0.35 11.60 -10.20
N PRO A 15 0.18 12.17 -9.09
CA PRO A 15 1.08 13.30 -9.04
C PRO A 15 2.47 12.93 -9.58
N SER A 16 3.23 13.93 -10.04
CA SER A 16 4.57 13.71 -10.58
C SER A 16 5.50 13.09 -9.53
N TRP A 17 6.17 12.02 -9.93
CA TRP A 17 7.18 11.32 -9.14
C TRP A 17 8.23 10.72 -10.07
N ASP A 18 9.50 10.90 -9.71
CA ASP A 18 10.62 10.22 -10.35
C ASP A 18 11.70 9.98 -9.29
N ALA A 19 11.82 8.74 -8.86
CA ALA A 19 12.83 8.37 -7.88
C ALA A 19 13.33 6.94 -8.13
N THR A 20 14.61 6.71 -7.88
CA THR A 20 15.18 5.37 -7.92
C THR A 20 15.40 4.89 -6.48
N MET A 21 14.45 4.10 -6.00
CA MET A 21 14.48 3.52 -4.66
C MET A 21 14.08 2.05 -4.71
N GLY A 22 12.95 1.72 -5.34
CA GLY A 22 12.38 0.38 -5.28
C GLY A 22 12.07 -0.04 -3.85
N SER A 23 11.76 -1.32 -3.66
CA SER A 23 11.43 -1.85 -2.33
C SER A 23 12.63 -1.82 -1.38
N GLY A 24 13.82 -2.19 -1.87
CA GLY A 24 15.05 -2.25 -1.07
C GLY A 24 15.55 -0.88 -0.63
N GLY A 25 15.71 0.06 -1.58
CA GLY A 25 16.19 1.40 -1.28
C GLY A 25 15.23 2.16 -0.36
N ARG A 26 13.92 2.07 -0.62
CA ARG A 26 12.89 2.70 0.21
C ARG A 26 12.85 2.12 1.63
N ALA A 27 12.91 0.80 1.75
CA ALA A 27 12.94 0.13 3.04
C ALA A 27 14.22 0.45 3.84
N ALA A 28 15.38 0.52 3.17
CA ALA A 28 16.63 0.89 3.82
C ALA A 28 16.59 2.35 4.35
N LEU A 29 16.03 3.28 3.58
CA LEU A 29 15.83 4.67 4.01
C LEU A 29 14.88 4.78 5.21
N ALA A 30 13.77 4.04 5.20
CA ALA A 30 12.83 3.98 6.32
C ALA A 30 13.47 3.36 7.57
N ALA A 31 14.26 2.29 7.41
CA ALA A 31 14.97 1.65 8.51
C ALA A 31 16.06 2.57 9.10
N ALA A 32 16.79 3.30 8.25
CA ALA A 32 17.86 4.21 8.68
C ALA A 32 17.35 5.43 9.46
N ALA A 33 16.06 5.78 9.32
CA ALA A 33 15.42 6.79 10.16
C ALA A 33 15.19 6.31 11.60
N LEU A 34 15.20 5.00 11.84
CA LEU A 34 14.85 4.38 13.14
C LEU A 34 16.02 3.67 13.81
N LEU A 35 17.08 3.34 13.06
CA LEU A 35 18.23 2.58 13.51
C LEU A 35 19.53 3.13 12.92
N PRO A 36 20.62 3.15 13.70
CA PRO A 36 21.96 3.25 13.13
C PRO A 36 22.34 1.93 12.43
N ASN A 37 23.34 1.98 11.53
CA ASN A 37 23.95 0.79 10.91
C ASN A 37 22.97 -0.07 10.10
N VAL A 38 22.36 0.53 9.08
CA VAL A 38 21.55 -0.19 8.10
C VAL A 38 22.42 -0.58 6.89
N GLU A 39 22.26 -1.82 6.46
CA GLU A 39 22.87 -2.34 5.23
C GLU A 39 21.79 -2.59 4.17
N LEU A 40 22.12 -2.39 2.91
CA LEU A 40 21.30 -2.69 1.75
C LEU A 40 22.08 -3.57 0.77
N SER A 41 21.61 -4.79 0.53
CA SER A 41 22.05 -5.60 -0.60
C SER A 41 21.03 -5.55 -1.73
N THR A 42 21.47 -5.17 -2.93
CA THR A 42 20.57 -4.97 -4.07
C THR A 42 21.24 -5.29 -5.41
N PHE A 43 20.44 -5.46 -6.45
CA PHE A 43 20.93 -5.44 -7.83
C PHE A 43 20.93 -4.01 -8.36
N ALA A 44 21.99 -3.62 -9.06
CA ALA A 44 22.12 -2.29 -9.63
C ALA A 44 22.83 -2.35 -10.98
N SER A 45 22.38 -1.51 -11.91
CA SER A 45 23.05 -1.26 -13.18
C SER A 45 23.92 0.00 -13.07
N SER A 46 24.74 0.26 -14.09
CA SER A 46 25.61 1.45 -14.12
C SER A 46 24.84 2.77 -14.02
N VAL A 47 23.60 2.84 -14.52
CA VAL A 47 22.78 4.06 -14.45
C VAL A 47 22.21 4.33 -13.05
N ASP A 48 22.17 3.31 -12.18
CA ASP A 48 21.66 3.42 -10.81
C ASP A 48 22.70 4.03 -9.85
N HIS A 49 23.92 4.30 -10.32
CA HIS A 49 25.05 4.76 -9.51
C HIS A 49 24.72 5.99 -8.64
N HIS A 50 24.04 6.99 -9.21
CA HIS A 50 23.64 8.18 -8.45
C HIS A 50 22.65 7.87 -7.33
N ALA A 51 21.72 6.93 -7.55
CA ALA A 51 20.77 6.50 -6.55
C ALA A 51 21.47 5.73 -5.41
N VAL A 52 22.40 4.85 -5.75
CA VAL A 52 23.24 4.13 -4.78
C VAL A 52 24.03 5.12 -3.91
N LEU A 53 24.69 6.11 -4.52
CA LEU A 53 25.40 7.16 -3.78
C LEU A 53 24.45 7.94 -2.86
N ALA A 54 23.28 8.34 -3.36
CA ALA A 54 22.30 9.07 -2.56
C ALA A 54 21.88 8.28 -1.30
N ILE A 55 21.65 6.97 -1.43
CA ILE A 55 21.35 6.09 -0.30
C ILE A 55 22.55 6.01 0.66
N GLN A 56 23.78 5.84 0.14
CA GLN A 56 25.00 5.81 0.96
C GLN A 56 25.22 7.10 1.76
N THR A 57 24.89 8.29 1.20
CA THR A 57 25.01 9.57 1.95
C THR A 57 24.08 9.66 3.17
N LYS A 58 23.09 8.76 3.29
CA LYS A 58 22.22 8.64 4.47
C LYS A 58 22.80 7.72 5.54
N GLY A 59 24.06 7.30 5.40
CA GLY A 59 24.75 6.42 6.36
C GLY A 59 24.42 4.93 6.20
N ILE A 60 23.88 4.54 5.04
CA ILE A 60 23.52 3.16 4.72
C ILE A 60 24.70 2.50 3.99
N ALA A 61 25.16 1.34 4.45
CA ALA A 61 26.12 0.54 3.72
C ALA A 61 25.40 -0.17 2.55
N VAL A 62 25.83 0.09 1.30
CA VAL A 62 25.16 -0.47 0.11
C VAL A 62 26.09 -1.45 -0.61
N HIS A 63 25.62 -2.69 -0.74
CA HIS A 63 26.26 -3.78 -1.48
C HIS A 63 25.48 -4.00 -2.77
N THR A 64 26.17 -3.88 -3.90
CA THR A 64 25.53 -4.02 -5.22
C THR A 64 26.02 -5.27 -5.93
N THR A 65 25.08 -6.00 -6.53
CA THR A 65 25.36 -7.01 -7.55
C THR A 65 24.97 -6.44 -8.89
N ASN A 66 25.82 -6.59 -9.90
CA ASN A 66 25.58 -5.97 -11.20
C ASN A 66 24.37 -6.60 -11.91
N ARG A 67 23.51 -5.77 -12.50
CA ARG A 67 22.53 -6.16 -13.52
C ARG A 67 22.74 -5.37 -14.82
N ALA A 68 22.34 -5.93 -15.96
CA ALA A 68 22.64 -5.38 -17.28
C ALA A 68 21.98 -4.02 -17.55
N SER A 69 20.72 -3.84 -17.15
CA SER A 69 19.92 -2.65 -17.42
C SER A 69 19.13 -2.20 -16.17
N PRO A 70 18.70 -0.92 -16.09
CA PRO A 70 17.77 -0.51 -15.06
C PRO A 70 16.42 -1.20 -15.24
N ILE A 71 15.65 -1.28 -14.16
CA ILE A 71 14.25 -1.69 -14.19
C ILE A 71 13.40 -0.50 -13.72
N VAL A 72 12.38 -0.18 -14.51
CA VAL A 72 11.49 0.96 -14.32
C VAL A 72 10.07 0.49 -14.10
N PHE A 73 9.42 1.05 -13.09
CA PHE A 73 7.99 0.94 -12.83
C PHE A 73 7.36 2.30 -13.12
N ALA A 74 6.54 2.39 -14.16
CA ALA A 74 5.86 3.62 -14.56
C ALA A 74 4.35 3.53 -14.30
N TYR A 75 3.84 4.47 -13.52
CA TYR A 75 2.47 4.58 -13.06
C TYR A 75 1.81 5.79 -13.70
N PHE A 76 0.54 5.67 -14.09
CA PHE A 76 -0.25 6.84 -14.47
C PHE A 76 -0.67 7.62 -13.22
N HIS A 77 -1.21 6.93 -12.22
CA HIS A 77 -1.41 7.42 -10.85
C HIS A 77 -1.04 6.31 -9.84
N PRO A 78 -0.90 6.63 -8.53
CA PRO A 78 -0.46 5.65 -7.52
C PRO A 78 -1.33 4.39 -7.33
N LEU A 79 -2.53 4.35 -7.91
CA LEU A 79 -3.43 3.19 -7.90
C LEU A 79 -3.40 2.37 -9.20
N SER A 80 -2.73 2.87 -10.25
CA SER A 80 -2.62 2.16 -11.52
C SER A 80 -1.73 0.93 -11.39
N ALA A 81 -1.99 -0.10 -12.21
CA ALA A 81 -1.01 -1.14 -12.46
C ALA A 81 0.21 -0.52 -13.18
N PRO A 82 1.45 -0.76 -12.72
CA PRO A 82 2.62 -0.18 -13.36
C PRO A 82 2.91 -0.83 -14.70
N TYR A 83 3.33 -0.02 -15.67
CA TYR A 83 4.12 -0.49 -16.80
C TYR A 83 5.54 -0.80 -16.31
N ILE A 84 6.09 -1.96 -16.70
CA ILE A 84 7.42 -2.41 -16.27
C ILE A 84 8.33 -2.49 -17.49
N GLU A 85 9.48 -1.81 -17.43
CA GLU A 85 10.50 -1.79 -18.46
C GLU A 85 11.87 -2.21 -17.88
N PRO A 86 12.59 -3.17 -18.48
CA PRO A 86 12.15 -3.99 -19.61
C PRO A 86 10.98 -4.92 -19.21
N PRO A 87 10.18 -5.40 -20.19
CA PRO A 87 9.12 -6.36 -19.91
C PRO A 87 9.67 -7.58 -19.17
N ARG A 88 8.92 -8.14 -18.23
CA ARG A 88 9.40 -9.19 -17.29
C ARG A 88 10.14 -10.35 -17.96
N GLY A 89 9.72 -10.80 -19.14
CA GLY A 89 10.37 -11.89 -19.88
C GLY A 89 11.73 -11.54 -20.50
N ALA A 90 12.10 -10.26 -20.53
CA ALA A 90 13.38 -9.76 -21.00
C ALA A 90 14.33 -9.36 -19.86
N ILE A 91 13.92 -9.54 -18.60
CA ILE A 91 14.78 -9.34 -17.44
C ILE A 91 15.64 -10.61 -17.27
N GLU A 92 16.96 -10.47 -17.38
CA GLU A 92 17.91 -11.55 -17.13
C GLU A 92 17.97 -11.86 -15.62
N GLY A 93 18.00 -13.16 -15.24
CA GLY A 93 17.54 -13.59 -13.91
C GLY A 93 18.38 -14.61 -13.12
N ASP A 94 19.68 -14.74 -13.37
CA ASP A 94 20.48 -15.84 -12.78
C ASP A 94 21.39 -15.44 -11.61
N ALA A 95 21.42 -14.15 -11.25
CA ALA A 95 22.30 -13.65 -10.21
C ALA A 95 21.72 -13.88 -8.80
N LEU A 96 22.60 -14.17 -7.84
CA LEU A 96 22.23 -14.47 -6.46
C LEU A 96 22.92 -13.51 -5.49
N ILE A 97 22.13 -12.86 -4.64
CA ILE A 97 22.63 -12.12 -3.49
C ILE A 97 22.73 -13.06 -2.28
N LYS A 98 23.81 -12.94 -1.52
CA LYS A 98 23.95 -13.59 -0.20
C LYS A 98 24.01 -12.52 0.87
N ALA A 99 23.20 -12.67 1.90
CA ALA A 99 23.18 -11.74 3.03
C ALA A 99 23.02 -12.52 4.33
N ALA A 100 23.61 -11.99 5.40
CA ALA A 100 23.44 -12.53 6.74
C ALA A 100 23.35 -11.40 7.76
N GLY A 101 22.71 -11.66 8.89
CA GLY A 101 22.64 -10.70 9.99
C GLY A 101 21.68 -11.12 11.11
N GLU A 102 21.69 -10.39 12.22
CA GLU A 102 20.77 -10.66 13.33
C GLU A 102 19.30 -10.49 12.91
N ALA A 103 18.99 -9.38 12.22
CA ALA A 103 17.70 -9.13 11.60
C ALA A 103 17.84 -8.83 10.11
N VAL A 104 17.12 -9.59 9.29
CA VAL A 104 17.12 -9.43 7.83
C VAL A 104 15.71 -9.19 7.32
N LEU A 105 15.51 -8.13 6.53
CA LEU A 105 14.31 -7.92 5.74
C LEU A 105 14.61 -8.32 4.30
N ARG A 106 13.96 -9.37 3.79
CA ARG A 106 14.11 -9.86 2.43
C ARG A 106 12.86 -9.55 1.61
N PHE A 107 13.06 -8.94 0.46
CA PHE A 107 12.06 -8.78 -0.58
C PHE A 107 12.25 -9.79 -1.71
N GLY A 108 11.20 -10.04 -2.49
CA GLY A 108 11.32 -10.67 -3.81
C GLY A 108 11.99 -9.75 -4.84
N PHE A 109 12.60 -10.33 -5.87
CA PHE A 109 13.27 -9.64 -6.98
C PHE A 109 12.65 -10.00 -8.33
N LEU A 110 12.93 -9.19 -9.36
CA LEU A 110 12.59 -9.51 -10.74
C LEU A 110 13.77 -10.15 -11.49
N GLU A 111 14.99 -9.77 -11.14
CA GLU A 111 16.25 -10.03 -11.85
C GLU A 111 17.17 -11.07 -11.17
N GLY A 112 16.65 -11.82 -10.19
CA GLY A 112 17.42 -12.81 -9.47
C GLY A 112 16.77 -13.23 -8.17
N ASP A 113 17.57 -13.67 -7.22
CA ASP A 113 17.11 -14.06 -5.89
C ASP A 113 18.13 -13.71 -4.80
N ALA A 114 17.71 -13.84 -3.54
CA ALA A 114 18.55 -13.64 -2.38
C ALA A 114 18.45 -14.81 -1.39
N VAL A 115 19.61 -15.38 -1.05
CA VAL A 115 19.73 -16.38 0.03
C VAL A 115 20.18 -15.67 1.29
N VAL A 116 19.36 -15.77 2.33
CA VAL A 116 19.57 -15.07 3.59
C VAL A 116 19.74 -16.02 4.76
N GLU A 117 20.67 -15.71 5.66
CA GLU A 117 20.84 -16.39 6.95
C GLU A 117 20.62 -15.37 8.07
N ALA A 118 19.60 -15.59 8.92
CA ALA A 118 19.25 -14.64 9.96
C ALA A 118 18.89 -15.26 11.32
N ASN A 119 18.98 -14.48 12.39
CA ASN A 119 18.34 -14.87 13.65
C ASN A 119 16.81 -14.61 13.56
N ARG A 120 16.41 -13.42 13.08
CA ARG A 120 15.03 -13.10 12.71
C ARG A 120 14.96 -12.60 11.26
N ALA A 121 14.09 -13.21 10.46
CA ALA A 121 13.86 -12.80 9.08
C ALA A 121 12.43 -12.30 8.91
N VAL A 122 12.27 -11.16 8.24
CA VAL A 122 11.00 -10.71 7.66
C VAL A 122 11.06 -10.95 6.17
N TYR A 123 10.08 -11.66 5.62
CA TYR A 123 10.00 -11.93 4.19
C TYR A 123 8.73 -11.34 3.59
N ASP A 124 8.92 -10.46 2.61
CA ASP A 124 7.86 -9.86 1.80
C ASP A 124 8.08 -10.28 0.33
N PRO A 125 7.30 -11.23 -0.19
CA PRO A 125 7.60 -11.83 -1.49
C PRO A 125 7.37 -10.90 -2.68
N GLN A 126 6.68 -9.76 -2.51
CA GLN A 126 6.38 -8.76 -3.56
C GLN A 126 5.67 -9.34 -4.80
N THR A 127 5.02 -10.50 -4.68
CA THR A 127 4.31 -11.15 -5.79
C THR A 127 3.09 -11.92 -5.29
N TRP A 128 1.99 -11.78 -6.04
CA TRP A 128 0.74 -12.50 -5.85
C TRP A 128 0.67 -13.81 -6.66
N ARG A 129 1.59 -14.05 -7.59
CA ARG A 129 1.60 -15.30 -8.37
C ARG A 129 2.50 -16.31 -7.69
N ASN A 130 1.90 -17.17 -6.86
CA ASN A 130 2.55 -18.30 -6.20
C ASN A 130 3.94 -17.93 -5.62
N PRO A 131 3.99 -17.00 -4.65
CA PRO A 131 5.26 -16.60 -4.05
C PRO A 131 6.02 -17.82 -3.53
N PRO A 132 7.32 -17.93 -3.83
CA PRO A 132 8.11 -19.06 -3.37
C PRO A 132 8.19 -19.07 -1.84
N SER A 133 8.27 -20.27 -1.27
CA SER A 133 8.55 -20.42 0.15
C SER A 133 9.86 -19.74 0.51
N PHE A 134 9.94 -19.14 1.70
CA PHE A 134 11.18 -18.52 2.18
C PHE A 134 12.37 -19.49 2.11
N TRP A 135 12.11 -20.75 2.45
CA TRP A 135 13.10 -21.83 2.54
C TRP A 135 13.53 -22.40 1.18
N ALA A 136 12.80 -22.09 0.09
CA ALA A 136 12.92 -22.79 -1.19
C ALA A 136 14.31 -22.66 -1.84
N ASN A 137 15.02 -21.57 -1.57
CA ASN A 137 16.33 -21.28 -2.14
C ASN A 137 17.50 -21.59 -1.17
N GLY A 138 17.21 -22.19 -0.01
CA GLY A 138 18.21 -22.46 1.02
C GLY A 138 18.41 -21.34 2.05
N SER A 139 17.56 -20.31 2.06
CA SER A 139 17.54 -19.33 3.15
C SER A 139 17.20 -19.98 4.49
N THR A 140 17.78 -19.47 5.58
CA THR A 140 17.60 -19.98 6.93
C THR A 140 17.30 -18.86 7.92
N THR A 141 16.47 -19.16 8.93
CA THR A 141 16.23 -18.26 10.06
C THR A 141 15.79 -19.04 11.30
N LYS A 142 16.00 -18.48 12.51
CA LYS A 142 15.42 -19.05 13.74
C LYS A 142 13.96 -18.66 13.90
N GLU A 143 13.62 -17.41 13.60
CA GLU A 143 12.23 -16.93 13.58
C GLU A 143 11.92 -16.25 12.24
N LEU A 144 10.76 -16.57 11.67
CA LEU A 144 10.29 -16.03 10.40
C LEU A 144 8.98 -15.25 10.61
N ALA A 145 8.92 -14.04 10.07
CA ALA A 145 7.67 -13.33 9.84
C ALA A 145 7.44 -13.16 8.34
N LEU A 146 6.21 -13.40 7.90
CA LEU A 146 5.78 -13.15 6.53
C LEU A 146 4.92 -11.89 6.49
N VAL A 147 5.22 -10.98 5.58
CA VAL A 147 4.41 -9.77 5.37
C VAL A 147 3.87 -9.83 3.95
N MET A 148 2.55 -9.95 3.82
CA MET A 148 1.87 -10.13 2.55
C MET A 148 0.61 -9.28 2.48
N ASN A 149 0.09 -8.99 1.29
CA ASN A 149 -1.21 -8.37 1.13
C ASN A 149 -2.35 -9.41 1.08
N GLU A 150 -3.59 -8.95 1.19
CA GLU A 150 -4.77 -9.82 1.20
C GLU A 150 -4.93 -10.65 -0.09
N LEU A 151 -4.57 -10.10 -1.26
CA LEU A 151 -4.62 -10.82 -2.54
C LEU A 151 -3.57 -11.93 -2.61
N GLU A 152 -2.35 -11.65 -2.16
CA GLU A 152 -1.26 -12.64 -2.04
C GLU A 152 -1.69 -13.79 -1.14
N LEU A 153 -2.26 -13.51 0.04
CA LEU A 153 -2.70 -14.55 0.96
C LEU A 153 -3.81 -15.44 0.36
N ARG A 154 -4.79 -14.85 -0.32
CA ARG A 154 -5.87 -15.61 -1.00
C ARG A 154 -5.31 -16.48 -2.13
N SER A 155 -4.35 -15.98 -2.89
CA SER A 155 -3.73 -16.71 -3.99
C SER A 155 -2.95 -17.96 -3.56
N ILE A 156 -2.34 -17.94 -2.37
CA ILE A 156 -1.51 -19.06 -1.88
C ILE A 156 -2.35 -20.11 -1.16
N SER A 157 -3.40 -19.68 -0.46
CA SER A 157 -4.15 -20.56 0.43
C SER A 157 -5.27 -21.33 -0.27
N GLU A 158 -5.80 -20.83 -1.40
CA GLU A 158 -7.03 -21.33 -2.04
C GLU A 158 -8.25 -21.35 -1.08
N LEU A 159 -8.18 -20.60 0.02
CA LEU A 159 -9.21 -20.53 1.06
C LEU A 159 -9.87 -19.14 1.07
N ASP A 160 -11.20 -19.12 1.16
CA ASP A 160 -11.98 -17.87 1.20
C ASP A 160 -11.85 -17.11 2.54
N ASN A 161 -11.59 -17.84 3.63
CA ASN A 161 -11.44 -17.25 4.96
C ASN A 161 -10.00 -16.81 5.23
N LEU A 162 -9.79 -15.50 5.38
CA LEU A 162 -8.49 -14.89 5.66
C LEU A 162 -7.78 -15.48 6.89
N ALA A 163 -8.53 -15.77 7.97
CA ALA A 163 -7.94 -16.34 9.17
C ALA A 163 -7.44 -17.77 8.93
N SER A 164 -8.24 -18.60 8.25
CA SER A 164 -7.86 -19.96 7.90
C SER A 164 -6.67 -19.99 6.94
N ALA A 165 -6.66 -19.08 5.96
CA ALA A 165 -5.54 -18.88 5.04
C ALA A 165 -4.25 -18.52 5.79
N ALA A 166 -4.28 -17.52 6.67
CA ALA A 166 -3.10 -17.10 7.44
C ALA A 166 -2.59 -18.23 8.34
N GLN A 167 -3.48 -18.98 8.98
CA GLN A 167 -3.13 -20.15 9.80
C GLN A 167 -2.52 -21.29 8.99
N HIS A 168 -2.99 -21.51 7.75
CA HIS A 168 -2.37 -22.47 6.84
C HIS A 168 -0.93 -22.07 6.50
N ILE A 169 -0.71 -20.80 6.16
CA ILE A 169 0.62 -20.26 5.82
C ILE A 169 1.57 -20.30 7.03
N LEU A 170 1.12 -19.90 8.22
CA LEU A 170 1.91 -20.01 9.46
C LEU A 170 2.49 -21.40 9.65
N LYS A 171 1.65 -22.44 9.47
CA LYS A 171 2.06 -23.85 9.61
C LYS A 171 2.97 -24.31 8.47
N LYS A 172 2.60 -24.00 7.23
CA LYS A 172 3.33 -24.42 6.01
C LYS A 172 4.75 -23.86 6.01
N GLU A 173 4.90 -22.57 6.30
CA GLU A 173 6.17 -21.86 6.29
C GLU A 173 6.90 -21.93 7.63
N LYS A 174 6.32 -22.59 8.65
CA LYS A 174 6.83 -22.61 10.03
C LYS A 174 7.14 -21.19 10.55
N ALA A 175 6.30 -20.23 10.18
CA ALA A 175 6.47 -18.83 10.54
C ALA A 175 5.97 -18.58 11.96
N ALA A 176 6.66 -17.71 12.69
CA ALA A 176 6.21 -17.22 13.98
C ALA A 176 5.04 -16.24 13.83
N VAL A 177 5.05 -15.47 12.73
CA VAL A 177 4.08 -14.40 12.46
C VAL A 177 3.73 -14.36 10.96
N VAL A 178 2.45 -14.13 10.66
CA VAL A 178 1.98 -13.69 9.34
C VAL A 178 1.26 -12.36 9.53
N VAL A 179 1.72 -11.32 8.83
CA VAL A 179 1.06 -10.02 8.76
C VAL A 179 0.41 -9.87 7.40
N VAL A 180 -0.87 -9.56 7.41
CA VAL A 180 -1.68 -9.37 6.20
C VAL A 180 -2.03 -7.89 6.08
N LYS A 181 -1.48 -7.23 5.07
CA LYS A 181 -1.77 -5.84 4.68
C LYS A 181 -3.12 -5.80 3.95
N ARG A 182 -4.04 -4.96 4.41
CA ARG A 182 -5.45 -4.88 3.95
C ARG A 182 -5.85 -3.48 3.46
N GLY A 183 -4.89 -2.72 2.95
CA GLY A 183 -5.14 -1.43 2.29
C GLY A 183 -5.86 -0.44 3.20
N THR A 184 -7.04 0.03 2.78
CA THR A 184 -7.91 0.92 3.56
C THR A 184 -8.31 0.38 4.92
N ARG A 185 -8.17 -0.93 5.13
CA ARG A 185 -8.52 -1.64 6.37
C ARG A 185 -7.35 -1.85 7.33
N GLY A 186 -6.15 -1.34 7.03
CA GLY A 186 -4.98 -1.52 7.90
C GLY A 186 -4.34 -2.89 7.73
N ALA A 187 -4.10 -3.61 8.82
CA ALA A 187 -3.44 -4.91 8.81
C ALA A 187 -4.06 -5.91 9.79
N SER A 188 -3.78 -7.19 9.58
CA SER A 188 -4.11 -8.27 10.51
C SER A 188 -2.86 -9.07 10.82
N VAL A 189 -2.56 -9.26 12.09
CA VAL A 189 -1.39 -9.98 12.59
C VAL A 189 -1.86 -11.33 13.13
N TYR A 190 -1.29 -12.40 12.61
CA TYR A 190 -1.55 -13.78 13.03
C TYR A 190 -0.28 -14.36 13.61
N GLU A 191 -0.34 -14.79 14.86
CA GLU A 191 0.80 -15.38 15.56
C GLU A 191 0.65 -16.90 15.64
N ALA A 192 1.77 -17.63 15.63
CA ALA A 192 1.79 -19.08 15.79
C ALA A 192 1.20 -19.56 17.14
N THR A 193 1.13 -18.67 18.13
CA THR A 193 0.46 -18.89 19.43
C THR A 193 -1.07 -18.98 19.31
N GLY A 194 -1.63 -18.64 18.14
CA GLY A 194 -3.06 -18.55 17.89
C GLY A 194 -3.65 -17.16 18.13
N LYS A 195 -2.87 -16.21 18.66
CA LYS A 195 -3.31 -14.81 18.82
C LYS A 195 -3.52 -14.16 17.45
N VAL A 196 -4.66 -13.49 17.30
CA VAL A 196 -5.00 -12.68 16.13
C VAL A 196 -5.24 -11.25 16.60
N THR A 197 -4.58 -10.28 15.96
CA THR A 197 -4.74 -8.87 16.28
C THR A 197 -5.02 -8.07 15.02
N HIS A 198 -6.03 -7.21 15.08
CA HIS A 198 -6.32 -6.27 14.01
C HIS A 198 -5.66 -4.92 14.32
N VAL A 199 -4.92 -4.40 13.35
CA VAL A 199 -4.29 -3.08 13.41
C VAL A 199 -5.03 -2.18 12.42
N PRO A 200 -5.60 -1.05 12.84
CA PRO A 200 -6.33 -0.17 11.94
C PRO A 200 -5.40 0.47 10.91
N ALA A 201 -5.97 0.94 9.79
CA ALA A 201 -5.31 1.97 9.00
C ALA A 201 -5.33 3.28 9.79
N TYR A 202 -4.35 4.14 9.55
CA TYR A 202 -4.30 5.46 10.17
C TYR A 202 -4.50 6.55 9.11
N ARG A 203 -5.35 7.53 9.42
CA ARG A 203 -5.73 8.60 8.51
C ARG A 203 -4.56 9.49 8.16
N SER A 204 -4.32 9.61 6.87
CA SER A 204 -3.43 10.60 6.29
C SER A 204 -4.25 11.68 5.59
N ARG A 205 -3.71 12.89 5.49
CA ARG A 205 -4.29 14.03 4.77
C ARG A 205 -4.17 13.84 3.25
N LYS A 206 -3.08 13.23 2.80
CA LYS A 206 -2.83 12.83 1.40
C LYS A 206 -2.48 11.35 1.35
N VAL A 207 -2.70 10.72 0.20
CA VAL A 207 -2.36 9.30 0.01
C VAL A 207 -1.46 9.13 -1.21
N PHE A 208 -0.17 8.95 -0.97
CA PHE A 208 0.78 8.48 -1.97
C PHE A 208 1.03 6.97 -1.79
N LYS A 209 0.37 6.14 -2.61
CA LYS A 209 0.32 4.69 -2.41
C LYS A 209 1.61 3.94 -2.78
N ILE A 210 2.42 4.49 -3.68
CA ILE A 210 3.65 3.85 -4.17
C ILE A 210 4.63 3.68 -3.00
N GLY A 211 5.05 2.44 -2.78
CA GLY A 211 6.02 2.08 -1.74
C GLY A 211 5.46 1.93 -0.32
N THR A 212 4.17 2.16 -0.06
CA THR A 212 3.63 2.05 1.32
C THR A 212 3.77 0.65 1.91
N GLY A 213 3.74 -0.37 1.06
CA GLY A 213 4.00 -1.76 1.47
C GLY A 213 5.42 -1.96 1.97
N ASP A 214 6.40 -1.33 1.32
CA ASP A 214 7.82 -1.45 1.67
C ASP A 214 8.11 -0.69 2.97
N ILE A 215 7.49 0.49 3.15
CA ILE A 215 7.52 1.24 4.41
C ILE A 215 6.97 0.40 5.55
N PHE A 216 5.81 -0.24 5.36
CA PHE A 216 5.23 -1.11 6.38
C PHE A 216 6.19 -2.26 6.74
N SER A 217 6.69 -2.98 5.73
CA SER A 217 7.60 -4.12 5.93
C SER A 217 8.91 -3.71 6.60
N ALA A 218 9.47 -2.55 6.24
CA ALA A 218 10.67 -1.99 6.84
C ALA A 218 10.47 -1.66 8.33
N VAL A 219 9.45 -0.88 8.66
CA VAL A 219 9.19 -0.44 10.02
C VAL A 219 8.80 -1.63 10.89
N PHE A 220 7.99 -2.55 10.37
CA PHE A 220 7.70 -3.81 11.05
C PHE A 220 8.97 -4.60 11.34
N ALA A 221 9.88 -4.74 10.36
CA ALA A 221 11.13 -5.46 10.56
C ALA A 221 12.03 -4.79 11.61
N VAL A 222 12.13 -3.45 11.61
CA VAL A 222 12.86 -2.70 12.64
C VAL A 222 12.34 -3.04 14.03
N TYR A 223 11.03 -2.96 14.26
CA TYR A 223 10.48 -3.16 15.59
C TYR A 223 10.40 -4.63 16.01
N TRP A 224 9.96 -5.53 15.12
CA TRP A 224 9.79 -6.95 15.43
C TRP A 224 11.10 -7.75 15.36
N ALA A 225 11.90 -7.56 14.31
CA ALA A 225 13.11 -8.37 14.10
C ALA A 225 14.31 -7.79 14.86
N GLU A 226 14.59 -6.49 14.73
CA GLU A 226 15.76 -5.87 15.38
C GLU A 226 15.50 -5.54 16.86
N LYS A 227 14.40 -4.83 17.16
CA LYS A 227 14.07 -4.39 18.54
C LYS A 227 13.28 -5.43 19.36
N GLN A 228 12.95 -6.57 18.75
CA GLN A 228 12.27 -7.70 19.40
C GLN A 228 10.92 -7.37 20.06
N MET A 229 10.20 -6.38 19.56
CA MET A 229 8.87 -6.01 20.05
C MET A 229 7.80 -7.06 19.70
N PRO A 230 6.68 -7.10 20.46
CA PRO A 230 5.53 -7.92 20.10
C PRO A 230 5.03 -7.63 18.68
N PRO A 231 4.62 -8.68 17.91
CA PRO A 231 4.23 -8.51 16.51
C PRO A 231 3.10 -7.49 16.29
N SER A 232 2.12 -7.46 17.19
CA SER A 232 0.99 -6.53 17.12
C SER A 232 1.42 -5.07 17.30
N GLU A 233 2.35 -4.80 18.21
CA GLU A 233 2.85 -3.44 18.47
C GLU A 233 3.76 -2.96 17.34
N ALA A 234 4.61 -3.84 16.81
CA ALA A 234 5.43 -3.54 15.65
C ALA A 234 4.57 -3.20 14.41
N ALA A 235 3.48 -3.93 14.20
CA ALA A 235 2.54 -3.67 13.11
C ALA A 235 1.73 -2.37 13.30
N ASP A 236 1.38 -2.03 14.55
CA ASP A 236 0.73 -0.75 14.88
C ASP A 236 1.62 0.45 14.51
N LEU A 237 2.88 0.42 14.95
CA LEU A 237 3.88 1.44 14.62
C LEU A 237 4.12 1.51 13.11
N ALA A 238 4.19 0.37 12.42
CA ALA A 238 4.31 0.33 10.96
C ALA A 238 3.10 1.00 10.26
N SER A 239 1.88 0.75 10.73
CA SER A 239 0.66 1.36 10.17
C SER A 239 0.63 2.89 10.36
N ARG A 240 1.04 3.37 11.54
CA ARG A 240 1.17 4.81 11.83
C ARG A 240 2.24 5.48 10.96
N PHE A 241 3.38 4.81 10.78
CA PHE A 241 4.46 5.31 9.96
C PHE A 241 4.06 5.37 8.48
N VAL A 242 3.31 4.40 7.97
CA VAL A 242 2.73 4.45 6.62
C VAL A 242 1.84 5.67 6.45
N SER A 243 0.99 5.98 7.43
CA SER A 243 0.15 7.18 7.41
C SER A 243 0.97 8.46 7.32
N ALA A 244 2.07 8.55 8.07
CA ALA A 244 2.98 9.69 8.02
C ALA A 244 3.72 9.80 6.68
N TYR A 245 4.21 8.69 6.16
CA TYR A 245 4.82 8.62 4.84
C TYR A 245 3.85 9.04 3.73
N CYS A 246 2.58 8.65 3.79
CA CYS A 246 1.57 9.04 2.82
C CYS A 246 1.38 10.56 2.71
N ASP A 247 1.57 11.30 3.80
CA ASP A 247 1.42 12.77 3.82
C ASP A 247 2.59 13.49 3.16
N THR A 248 3.82 13.06 3.47
CA THR A 248 5.04 13.84 3.16
C THR A 248 5.95 13.17 2.15
N ARG A 249 5.92 11.83 2.06
CA ARG A 249 6.90 10.95 1.39
C ARG A 249 8.29 11.02 2.03
N GLU A 250 8.37 11.51 3.26
CA GLU A 250 9.59 11.54 4.06
C GLU A 250 9.74 10.28 4.92
N PHE A 251 10.90 10.13 5.55
CA PHE A 251 11.22 8.97 6.38
C PHE A 251 11.47 9.31 7.84
N ASN A 252 11.71 10.59 8.18
CA ASN A 252 12.04 10.98 9.55
C ASN A 252 10.79 11.55 10.22
N PHE A 253 10.29 10.84 11.22
CA PHE A 253 9.13 11.24 12.01
C PHE A 253 9.45 11.11 13.49
N ASP A 254 9.05 12.10 14.29
CA ASP A 254 9.13 11.99 15.73
C ASP A 254 8.01 11.07 16.26
N GLU A 255 8.28 10.38 17.37
CA GLU A 255 7.33 9.46 17.99
C GLU A 255 5.99 10.13 18.38
N PRO A 256 5.96 11.34 18.97
CA PRO A 256 4.71 12.05 19.24
C PRO A 256 3.81 12.22 18.01
N SER A 257 4.37 12.55 16.85
CA SER A 257 3.63 12.73 15.61
C SER A 257 2.98 11.43 15.13
N LEU A 258 3.62 10.28 15.38
CA LEU A 258 3.07 8.96 15.07
C LEU A 258 1.95 8.57 16.03
N GLN A 259 2.07 8.93 17.32
CA GLN A 259 1.04 8.65 18.33
C GLN A 259 -0.25 9.46 18.09
N LEU A 260 -0.13 10.68 17.57
CA LEU A 260 -1.28 11.55 17.22
C LEU A 260 -2.06 11.08 15.99
N ARG A 261 -1.60 10.04 15.28
CA ARG A 261 -2.32 9.50 14.12
C ARG A 261 -3.65 8.91 14.53
N GLU A 262 -4.70 9.31 13.82
CA GLU A 262 -6.07 8.86 14.08
C GLU A 262 -6.35 7.53 13.36
N PRO A 263 -6.83 6.49 14.06
CA PRO A 263 -7.24 5.26 13.41
C PRO A 263 -8.47 5.50 12.53
N VAL A 264 -8.57 4.75 11.44
CA VAL A 264 -9.75 4.69 10.58
C VAL A 264 -10.59 3.49 10.98
N SER A 265 -11.85 3.74 11.32
CA SER A 265 -12.83 2.67 11.56
C SER A 265 -13.25 2.07 10.22
N SER A 266 -12.60 0.98 9.83
CA SER A 266 -12.87 0.30 8.56
C SER A 266 -13.77 -0.91 8.80
N GLY A 267 -15.08 -0.68 8.84
CA GLY A 267 -16.02 -1.75 8.51
C GLY A 267 -15.70 -2.19 7.08
N GLY A 268 -15.34 -3.46 6.86
CA GLY A 268 -15.18 -3.96 5.50
C GLY A 268 -16.51 -3.85 4.74
N GLY A 269 -16.45 -3.51 3.45
CA GLY A 269 -17.64 -3.26 2.66
C GLY A 269 -18.19 -1.84 2.83
N GLY A 270 -19.16 -1.49 1.98
CA GLY A 270 -19.75 -0.17 1.90
C GLY A 270 -20.09 0.17 0.46
N VAL A 271 -21.15 0.94 0.26
CA VAL A 271 -21.65 1.31 -1.07
C VAL A 271 -21.37 2.78 -1.32
N ILE A 272 -20.54 3.07 -2.32
CA ILE A 272 -20.19 4.43 -2.73
C ILE A 272 -21.03 4.81 -3.95
N ARG A 273 -21.60 6.02 -3.93
CA ARG A 273 -22.10 6.65 -5.16
C ARG A 273 -20.97 7.37 -5.86
N LEU A 274 -20.81 7.12 -7.15
CA LEU A 274 -19.88 7.84 -8.01
C LEU A 274 -20.66 8.79 -8.93
N GLU A 275 -20.50 10.10 -8.69
CA GLU A 275 -21.10 11.17 -9.49
C GLU A 275 -20.04 11.88 -10.33
N GLY A 276 -20.38 12.17 -11.58
CA GLY A 276 -19.51 12.90 -12.50
C GLY A 276 -20.18 13.10 -13.85
N SER A 277 -19.45 13.65 -14.81
CA SER A 277 -19.89 13.76 -16.20
C SER A 277 -19.36 12.60 -17.03
N ILE A 278 -20.02 12.32 -18.16
CA ILE A 278 -19.59 11.32 -19.15
C ILE A 278 -19.72 11.86 -20.59
N MET A 279 -19.74 13.20 -20.75
CA MET A 279 -20.00 13.85 -22.03
C MET A 279 -18.79 13.87 -22.97
N SER A 280 -17.60 13.55 -22.47
CA SER A 280 -16.39 13.38 -23.25
C SER A 280 -15.69 12.06 -22.93
N LEU A 281 -14.82 11.62 -23.83
CA LEU A 281 -14.03 10.41 -23.64
C LEU A 281 -13.19 10.47 -22.36
N GLY A 282 -12.52 11.61 -22.10
CA GLY A 282 -11.72 11.81 -20.89
C GLY A 282 -12.55 11.66 -19.61
N GLN A 283 -13.70 12.34 -19.54
CA GLN A 283 -14.63 12.21 -18.42
C GLN A 283 -15.11 10.76 -18.22
N ARG A 284 -15.40 10.04 -19.31
CA ARG A 284 -15.78 8.63 -19.22
C ARG A 284 -14.65 7.76 -18.67
N TYR A 285 -13.41 7.95 -19.14
CA TYR A 285 -12.26 7.21 -18.62
C TYR A 285 -12.03 7.48 -17.14
N THR A 286 -12.08 8.74 -16.70
CA THR A 286 -11.90 9.11 -15.29
C THR A 286 -12.97 8.46 -14.40
N MET A 287 -14.22 8.42 -14.85
CA MET A 287 -15.31 7.76 -14.12
C MET A 287 -15.10 6.24 -14.00
N GLU A 288 -14.69 5.56 -15.07
CA GLU A 288 -14.43 4.11 -15.04
C GLU A 288 -13.19 3.78 -14.19
N GLU A 289 -12.14 4.58 -14.27
CA GLU A 289 -10.93 4.41 -13.46
C GLU A 289 -11.23 4.62 -11.97
N ALA A 290 -12.00 5.64 -11.60
CA ALA A 290 -12.44 5.83 -10.21
C ALA A 290 -13.29 4.66 -9.72
N ARG A 291 -14.21 4.17 -10.55
CA ARG A 291 -15.03 2.99 -10.24
C ARG A 291 -14.18 1.74 -10.03
N PHE A 292 -13.20 1.50 -10.90
CA PHE A 292 -12.27 0.39 -10.81
C PHE A 292 -11.41 0.50 -9.54
N ALA A 293 -10.76 1.64 -9.33
CA ALA A 293 -9.89 1.88 -8.19
C ALA A 293 -10.62 1.73 -6.84
N LEU A 294 -11.84 2.26 -6.72
CA LEU A 294 -12.66 2.08 -5.51
C LEU A 294 -12.97 0.59 -5.25
N ARG A 295 -13.34 -0.16 -6.29
CA ARG A 295 -13.61 -1.61 -6.16
C ARG A 295 -12.39 -2.39 -5.72
N GLU A 296 -11.19 -2.05 -6.22
CA GLU A 296 -9.93 -2.64 -5.77
C GLU A 296 -9.62 -2.32 -4.30
N LEU A 297 -10.13 -1.20 -3.77
CA LEU A 297 -10.09 -0.89 -2.32
C LEU A 297 -11.13 -1.68 -1.50
N GLY A 298 -11.95 -2.50 -2.14
CA GLY A 298 -12.92 -3.40 -1.52
C GLY A 298 -14.24 -2.75 -1.12
N VAL A 299 -14.69 -1.74 -1.87
CA VAL A 299 -16.02 -1.12 -1.72
C VAL A 299 -16.88 -1.37 -2.97
N ASP A 300 -18.20 -1.37 -2.79
CA ASP A 300 -19.14 -1.40 -3.89
C ASP A 300 -19.34 0.01 -4.46
N VAL A 301 -19.56 0.09 -5.77
CA VAL A 301 -19.72 1.38 -6.46
C VAL A 301 -20.96 1.37 -7.34
N LEU A 302 -21.87 2.28 -7.04
CA LEU A 302 -23.04 2.63 -7.84
C LEU A 302 -22.73 3.87 -8.66
N CYS A 303 -22.90 3.81 -9.97
CA CYS A 303 -22.66 4.96 -10.83
C CYS A 303 -23.91 5.29 -11.66
N PRO A 304 -24.75 6.25 -11.22
CA PRO A 304 -26.01 6.58 -11.89
C PRO A 304 -25.88 6.95 -13.37
N GLN A 305 -24.75 7.51 -13.75
CA GLN A 305 -24.43 7.92 -15.12
C GLN A 305 -24.13 6.72 -16.03
N LEU A 306 -23.71 5.60 -15.44
CA LEU A 306 -23.28 4.40 -16.15
C LEU A 306 -24.29 3.25 -16.03
N ASP A 307 -25.04 3.20 -14.92
CA ASP A 307 -25.93 2.10 -14.56
C ASP A 307 -27.39 2.55 -14.72
N ALA A 308 -28.06 2.13 -15.80
CA ALA A 308 -29.39 2.63 -16.20
C ALA A 308 -30.57 2.19 -15.31
N THR A 309 -30.38 1.30 -14.34
CA THR A 309 -31.47 0.53 -13.70
C THR A 309 -31.46 0.48 -12.17
N VAL A 310 -30.68 1.31 -11.48
CA VAL A 310 -30.60 1.24 -10.01
C VAL A 310 -31.78 1.98 -9.36
N THR A 311 -32.71 1.23 -8.77
CA THR A 311 -33.81 1.76 -7.95
C THR A 311 -33.46 1.67 -6.46
N GLY A 312 -33.27 2.82 -5.81
CA GLY A 312 -32.90 2.92 -4.40
C GLY A 312 -31.41 3.22 -4.22
N TRP A 313 -31.10 4.33 -3.54
CA TRP A 313 -29.74 4.87 -3.45
C TRP A 313 -29.28 4.99 -2.00
N ASN A 314 -29.47 3.93 -1.19
CA ASN A 314 -28.83 3.95 0.11
C ASN A 314 -27.33 3.70 -0.09
N VAL A 315 -26.54 4.70 0.26
CA VAL A 315 -25.09 4.73 0.07
C VAL A 315 -24.45 5.19 1.37
N ASP A 316 -23.19 4.84 1.53
CA ASP A 316 -22.41 5.10 2.74
C ASP A 316 -21.49 6.31 2.59
N ALA A 317 -21.15 6.64 1.34
CA ALA A 317 -20.46 7.86 0.94
C ALA A 317 -20.72 8.18 -0.53
N THR A 318 -20.45 9.41 -0.94
CA THR A 318 -20.52 9.86 -2.33
C THR A 318 -19.16 10.43 -2.75
N LEU A 319 -18.58 9.88 -3.82
CA LEU A 319 -17.46 10.50 -4.54
C LEU A 319 -18.02 11.34 -5.69
N VAL A 320 -17.58 12.59 -5.78
CA VAL A 320 -17.92 13.52 -6.85
C VAL A 320 -16.65 13.85 -7.64
N ILE A 321 -16.65 13.56 -8.94
CA ILE A 321 -15.65 14.05 -9.89
C ILE A 321 -16.17 15.37 -10.45
N SER A 322 -15.60 16.48 -9.99
CA SER A 322 -16.07 17.83 -10.33
C SER A 322 -15.54 18.28 -11.69
N ASP A 323 -16.13 17.74 -12.75
CA ASP A 323 -15.89 18.18 -14.14
C ASP A 323 -17.17 18.09 -14.97
N GLY A 324 -17.85 19.24 -15.16
CA GLY A 324 -19.03 19.32 -16.02
C GLY A 324 -20.26 18.54 -15.53
N LEU A 325 -20.54 18.57 -14.22
CA LEU A 325 -21.62 17.81 -13.58
C LEU A 325 -23.02 18.14 -14.16
N PRO A 326 -23.83 17.12 -14.49
CA PRO A 326 -25.20 17.35 -14.94
C PRO A 326 -26.12 17.75 -13.78
N ALA A 327 -27.21 18.47 -14.08
CA ALA A 327 -28.17 18.96 -13.08
C ALA A 327 -28.76 17.83 -12.20
N GLN A 328 -28.95 16.63 -12.75
CA GLN A 328 -29.44 15.49 -11.99
C GLN A 328 -28.44 14.99 -10.94
N ALA A 329 -27.13 15.05 -11.24
CA ALA A 329 -26.08 14.71 -10.27
C ALA A 329 -26.06 15.73 -9.13
N LEU A 330 -26.13 17.02 -9.47
CA LEU A 330 -26.21 18.12 -8.48
C LEU A 330 -27.38 17.94 -7.51
N ALA A 331 -28.56 17.54 -8.00
CA ALA A 331 -29.72 17.27 -7.16
C ALA A 331 -29.49 16.07 -6.20
N ARG A 332 -28.82 15.01 -6.66
CA ARG A 332 -28.49 13.85 -5.81
C ARG A 332 -27.43 14.19 -4.76
N ILE A 333 -26.42 14.97 -5.11
CA ILE A 333 -25.38 15.45 -4.19
C ILE A 333 -25.99 16.32 -3.09
N ALA A 334 -26.90 17.23 -3.44
CA ALA A 334 -27.62 18.04 -2.45
C ALA A 334 -28.44 17.17 -1.47
N LYS A 335 -29.13 16.15 -1.98
CA LYS A 335 -29.88 15.20 -1.14
C LYS A 335 -28.99 14.39 -0.20
N ASP A 336 -27.81 13.97 -0.67
CA ASP A 336 -26.85 13.23 0.15
C ASP A 336 -26.36 14.08 1.32
N LYS A 337 -26.05 15.37 1.07
CA LYS A 337 -25.73 16.34 2.12
C LYS A 337 -26.85 16.46 3.14
N ASP A 338 -28.10 16.64 2.69
CA ASP A 338 -29.26 16.77 3.58
C ASP A 338 -29.49 15.50 4.42
N SER A 339 -29.05 14.35 3.91
CA SER A 339 -29.13 13.04 4.58
C SER A 339 -27.88 12.71 5.42
N ALA A 340 -26.96 13.68 5.60
CA ALA A 340 -25.68 13.51 6.27
C ALA A 340 -24.79 12.37 5.72
N VAL A 341 -24.95 12.04 4.45
CA VAL A 341 -24.04 11.13 3.73
C VAL A 341 -22.75 11.91 3.45
N PRO A 342 -21.56 11.38 3.80
CA PRO A 342 -20.31 12.06 3.55
C PRO A 342 -20.05 12.20 2.04
N VAL A 343 -19.68 13.41 1.61
CA VAL A 343 -19.39 13.74 0.22
C VAL A 343 -17.90 14.08 0.08
N VAL A 344 -17.18 13.33 -0.75
CA VAL A 344 -15.79 13.60 -1.12
C VAL A 344 -15.77 14.14 -2.54
N VAL A 345 -15.08 15.25 -2.74
CA VAL A 345 -14.97 15.90 -4.06
C VAL A 345 -13.54 15.80 -4.56
N LEU A 346 -13.36 15.17 -5.73
CA LEU A 346 -12.17 15.30 -6.56
C LEU A 346 -12.33 16.54 -7.44
N ASN A 347 -11.58 17.59 -7.12
CA ASN A 347 -11.66 18.91 -7.75
C ASN A 347 -10.37 19.23 -8.52
N GLU A 348 -10.01 18.42 -9.51
CA GLU A 348 -8.84 18.67 -10.37
C GLU A 348 -9.00 19.90 -11.26
N ARG A 349 -10.24 20.32 -11.50
CA ARG A 349 -10.59 21.55 -12.21
C ARG A 349 -11.45 22.39 -11.29
N ALA A 350 -10.91 23.53 -10.85
CA ALA A 350 -11.63 24.48 -10.00
C ALA A 350 -13.01 24.82 -10.59
N THR A 351 -14.06 24.17 -10.07
CA THR A 351 -15.42 24.28 -10.62
C THR A 351 -16.49 24.27 -9.52
N ALA A 352 -17.64 24.86 -9.86
CA ALA A 352 -18.93 24.91 -9.15
C ALA A 352 -18.87 25.03 -7.60
N GLU A 353 -18.96 26.26 -7.09
CA GLU A 353 -19.00 26.59 -5.65
C GLU A 353 -20.00 25.74 -4.83
N MET A 354 -21.15 25.39 -5.40
CA MET A 354 -22.17 24.58 -4.72
C MET A 354 -21.64 23.18 -4.37
N VAL A 355 -20.87 22.54 -5.24
CA VAL A 355 -20.31 21.20 -5.00
C VAL A 355 -19.31 21.24 -3.86
N LEU A 356 -18.46 22.27 -3.86
CA LEU A 356 -17.50 22.52 -2.79
C LEU A 356 -18.20 22.80 -1.46
N ALA A 357 -19.31 23.55 -1.47
CA ALA A 357 -20.11 23.82 -0.27
C ALA A 357 -20.82 22.57 0.29
N CYS A 358 -20.95 21.50 -0.50
CA CYS A 358 -21.52 20.22 -0.06
C CYS A 358 -20.46 19.22 0.39
N ALA A 359 -19.19 19.48 0.12
CA ALA A 359 -18.11 18.56 0.40
C ALA A 359 -17.85 18.41 1.90
N THR A 360 -17.77 17.17 2.37
CA THR A 360 -17.12 16.82 3.64
C THR A 360 -15.61 16.94 3.50
N TRP A 361 -15.07 16.49 2.37
CA TRP A 361 -13.66 16.66 2.00
C TRP A 361 -13.53 17.04 0.54
N THR A 362 -12.56 17.90 0.23
CA THR A 362 -12.17 18.25 -1.14
C THR A 362 -10.68 17.98 -1.31
N THR A 363 -10.31 17.39 -2.44
CA THR A 363 -8.91 17.19 -2.83
C THR A 363 -8.76 17.29 -4.33
N GLU A 364 -7.56 17.64 -4.79
CA GLU A 364 -7.18 17.64 -6.20
C GLU A 364 -6.41 16.36 -6.59
N ASP A 365 -6.15 15.48 -5.62
CA ASP A 365 -5.40 14.24 -5.83
C ASP A 365 -6.35 13.03 -5.95
N PHE A 366 -6.31 12.36 -7.10
CA PHE A 366 -7.17 11.23 -7.43
C PHE A 366 -7.07 10.10 -6.39
N THR A 367 -5.86 9.69 -6.00
CA THR A 367 -5.65 8.58 -5.07
C THR A 367 -6.21 8.91 -3.69
N THR A 368 -5.97 10.13 -3.22
CA THR A 368 -6.49 10.65 -1.96
C THR A 368 -8.02 10.66 -1.97
N ALA A 369 -8.66 11.08 -3.07
CA ALA A 369 -10.12 11.06 -3.17
C ALA A 369 -10.70 9.63 -3.03
N MET A 370 -10.07 8.64 -3.68
CA MET A 370 -10.50 7.24 -3.56
C MET A 370 -10.41 6.74 -2.11
N TYR A 371 -9.28 6.98 -1.46
CA TYR A 371 -9.04 6.54 -0.08
C TYR A 371 -9.96 7.24 0.93
N LEU A 372 -10.11 8.56 0.85
CA LEU A 372 -11.02 9.31 1.70
C LEU A 372 -12.46 8.81 1.56
N THR A 373 -12.91 8.53 0.34
CA THR A 373 -14.27 8.03 0.13
C THR A 373 -14.44 6.62 0.69
N ALA A 374 -13.48 5.73 0.44
CA ALA A 374 -13.52 4.37 0.98
C ALA A 374 -13.51 4.35 2.52
N TRP A 375 -12.71 5.21 3.15
CA TRP A 375 -12.71 5.38 4.60
C TRP A 375 -14.04 5.93 5.11
N ALA A 376 -14.58 6.98 4.47
CA ALA A 376 -15.87 7.56 4.86
C ALA A 376 -17.02 6.53 4.78
N ALA A 377 -17.03 5.70 3.74
CA ALA A 377 -18.01 4.62 3.60
C ALA A 377 -17.88 3.59 4.73
N GLY A 378 -16.66 3.13 5.02
CA GLY A 378 -16.39 2.19 6.11
C GLY A 378 -16.79 2.72 7.49
N GLU A 379 -16.61 4.02 7.74
CA GLU A 379 -16.98 4.68 8.99
C GLU A 379 -18.50 4.85 9.14
N THR A 380 -19.21 5.12 8.05
CA THR A 380 -20.68 5.13 8.03
C THR A 380 -21.22 3.74 8.34
N GLN A 381 -20.67 2.69 7.73
CA GLN A 381 -21.03 1.29 8.02
C GLN A 381 -20.77 0.91 9.48
N ALA A 382 -19.59 1.24 10.01
CA ALA A 382 -19.24 0.95 11.40
C ALA A 382 -20.21 1.60 12.40
N ARG A 383 -20.63 2.85 12.14
CA ARG A 383 -21.61 3.56 12.98
C ARG A 383 -23.00 2.92 12.96
N ARG A 384 -23.43 2.36 11.83
CA ARG A 384 -24.73 1.67 11.71
C ARG A 384 -24.76 0.34 12.47
N ILE A 385 -23.65 -0.38 12.55
CA ILE A 385 -23.56 -1.66 13.27
C ILE A 385 -23.60 -1.46 14.80
N GLN A 386 -23.20 -0.28 15.28
CA GLN A 386 -23.17 0.06 16.71
C GLN A 386 -24.50 0.61 17.25
N GLN A 387 -25.45 0.94 16.37
CA GLN A 387 -26.81 1.39 16.69
C GLN A 387 -27.77 0.21 16.63
#